data_AF-A0A927UKG6-F1
#
_entry.id   AF-A0A927UKG6-F1
#
_cell.length_a   1.000
_cell.length_b   1.000
_cell.length_c   1.000
_cell.angle_alpha   90.00
_cell.angle_beta   90.00
_cell.angle_gamma   90.00
#
_symmetry.space_group_name_H-M   'P 1'
#
loop_
_entity.id
_entity.type
_entity.pdbx_description
1 polymer ?
#
loop_
_entity_poly.entity_id
_entity_poly.type
_entity_poly.pdbx_seq_one_letter_code
_entity_poly.pdbx_strand_id
1 'polypeptide(L)'
;MKKEHDVRIDRTLIHPLLDFKLTKLLKQCAKKGIFLIITEGYRTVERQDALYAKGRTAPGTIVTGARGSSFTSQHQWGIAFDIAINDNDKTYDVALLCEVGSIAKKIGLGWGGNWKDLIDRPHFYLKKWGSTVKKLKKKYGYPDIFKRTWTGVVIKTGGINLFRNTDKSSVIRTIPKGKKVDILFKKLWYAKVRYKDKIGYVRKKYLK
;
A
#
# COMPACT_ATOMS: atom_id res chain seq x y z
N MET A 1 -4.87 18.43 19.32
CA MET A 1 -4.26 17.31 18.56
C MET A 1 -4.62 15.97 19.21
N LYS A 2 -5.33 15.09 18.49
CA LYS A 2 -5.58 13.71 18.96
C LYS A 2 -4.26 12.94 18.92
N LYS A 3 -3.86 12.33 20.04
CA LYS A 3 -2.57 11.62 20.17
C LYS A 3 -2.64 10.18 19.65
N GLU A 4 -3.35 9.98 18.54
CA GLU A 4 -3.52 8.67 17.94
C GLU A 4 -3.77 8.77 16.43
N HIS A 5 -3.42 7.72 15.71
CA HIS A 5 -3.77 7.61 14.30
C HIS A 5 -5.22 7.18 14.15
N ASP A 6 -5.89 7.72 13.13
CA ASP A 6 -7.24 7.34 12.73
C ASP A 6 -7.18 6.63 11.38
N VAL A 7 -7.49 5.34 11.33
CA VAL A 7 -7.40 4.54 10.10
C VAL A 7 -8.80 4.22 9.59
N ARG A 8 -9.24 4.96 8.56
CA ARG A 8 -10.61 4.89 8.02
C ARG A 8 -10.75 4.01 6.77
N ILE A 9 -9.78 3.11 6.56
CA ILE A 9 -9.74 2.24 5.39
C ILE A 9 -9.76 0.77 5.80
N ASP A 10 -10.35 -0.07 4.95
CA ASP A 10 -10.14 -1.51 5.04
C ASP A 10 -8.74 -1.85 4.50
N ARG A 11 -7.83 -2.16 5.42
CA ARG A 11 -6.44 -2.48 5.12
C ARG A 11 -6.27 -3.83 4.41
N THR A 12 -7.30 -4.69 4.39
CA THR A 12 -7.27 -5.96 3.66
C THR A 12 -7.45 -5.77 2.15
N LEU A 13 -7.94 -4.60 1.72
CA LEU A 13 -8.15 -4.26 0.31
C LEU A 13 -6.92 -3.63 -0.35
N ILE A 14 -5.89 -3.30 0.42
CA ILE A 14 -4.61 -2.79 -0.11
C ILE A 14 -3.53 -3.87 -0.15
N HIS A 15 -2.54 -3.69 -1.02
CA HIS A 15 -1.46 -4.64 -1.22
C HIS A 15 -0.71 -4.91 0.11
N PRO A 16 -0.37 -6.16 0.48
CA PRO A 16 0.28 -6.49 1.76
C PRO A 16 1.59 -5.73 2.03
N LEU A 17 2.38 -5.47 0.99
CA LEU A 17 3.55 -4.57 1.07
C LEU A 17 3.17 -3.13 1.41
N LEU A 18 2.08 -2.58 0.86
CA LEU A 18 1.63 -1.21 1.13
C LEU A 18 1.21 -1.14 2.59
N ASP A 19 0.39 -2.09 3.02
CA ASP A 19 -0.03 -2.25 4.41
C ASP A 19 1.17 -2.30 5.39
N PHE A 20 2.18 -3.11 5.08
CA PHE A 20 3.42 -3.16 5.86
C PHE A 20 4.15 -1.81 5.92
N LYS A 21 4.18 -1.06 4.81
CA LYS A 21 4.80 0.26 4.76
C LYS A 21 3.97 1.31 5.49
N LEU A 22 2.65 1.25 5.40
CA LEU A 22 1.73 2.10 6.16
C LEU A 22 1.94 1.92 7.66
N THR A 23 2.00 0.67 8.16
CA THR A 23 2.32 0.42 9.58
C THR A 23 3.65 1.03 10.00
N LYS A 24 4.67 1.00 9.12
CA LYS A 24 5.95 1.65 9.40
C LYS A 24 5.84 3.17 9.39
N LEU A 25 5.08 3.74 8.47
CA LEU A 25 4.86 5.19 8.38
C LEU A 25 4.22 5.69 9.67
N LEU A 26 3.09 5.10 10.07
CA LEU A 26 2.37 5.43 11.30
C LEU A 26 3.32 5.43 12.50
N LYS A 27 4.09 4.34 12.70
CA LYS A 27 5.07 4.24 13.78
C LYS A 27 6.15 5.33 13.75
N GLN A 28 6.62 5.74 12.58
CA GLN A 28 7.66 6.77 12.46
C GLN A 28 7.10 8.19 12.65
N CYS A 29 5.87 8.43 12.19
CA CYS A 29 5.16 9.68 12.41
C CYS A 29 4.81 9.87 13.90
N ALA A 30 4.32 8.83 14.58
CA ALA A 30 4.04 8.88 16.02
C ALA A 30 5.27 9.25 16.86
N LYS A 31 6.46 8.73 16.49
CA LYS A 31 7.74 9.10 17.16
C LYS A 31 8.08 10.59 17.05
N LYS A 32 7.51 11.28 16.06
CA LYS A 32 7.67 12.72 15.83
C LYS A 32 6.47 13.52 16.34
N GLY A 33 5.52 12.89 17.02
CA GLY A 33 4.28 13.53 17.45
C GLY A 33 3.31 13.86 16.31
N ILE A 34 3.51 13.29 15.11
CA ILE A 34 2.65 13.51 13.95
C ILE A 34 1.64 12.35 13.88
N PHE A 35 0.37 12.66 14.11
CA PHE A 35 -0.72 11.71 14.02
C PHE A 35 -1.48 11.90 12.71
N LEU A 36 -1.92 10.79 12.12
CA LEU A 36 -2.42 10.76 10.75
C LEU A 36 -3.83 10.20 10.73
N ILE A 37 -4.66 10.76 9.86
CA ILE A 37 -5.90 10.14 9.39
C ILE A 37 -5.57 9.44 8.08
N ILE A 38 -5.87 8.15 7.93
CA ILE A 38 -5.78 7.46 6.63
C ILE A 38 -7.15 7.57 5.98
N THR A 39 -7.27 8.48 5.02
CA THR A 39 -8.54 8.97 4.47
C THR A 39 -9.03 8.12 3.31
N GLU A 40 -8.11 7.54 2.53
CA GLU A 40 -8.47 6.71 1.38
C GLU A 40 -7.44 5.60 1.14
N GLY A 41 -7.92 4.46 0.67
CA GLY A 41 -7.13 3.25 0.40
C GLY A 41 -7.51 2.67 -0.95
N TYR A 42 -8.08 1.46 -0.98
CA TYR A 42 -8.67 0.92 -2.20
C TYR A 42 -9.90 1.73 -2.64
N ARG A 43 -10.02 1.97 -3.95
CA ARG A 43 -11.12 2.73 -4.55
C ARG A 43 -11.81 1.87 -5.61
N THR A 44 -13.13 1.75 -5.54
CA THR A 44 -13.91 1.01 -6.54
C THR A 44 -14.05 1.80 -7.84
N VAL A 45 -14.60 1.16 -8.88
CA VAL A 45 -14.91 1.84 -10.16
C VAL A 45 -15.94 2.94 -9.93
N GLU A 46 -17.03 2.63 -9.22
CA GLU A 46 -18.14 3.54 -8.94
C GLU A 46 -17.67 4.77 -8.16
N ARG A 47 -16.83 4.56 -7.13
CA ARG A 47 -16.25 5.66 -6.37
C ARG A 47 -15.33 6.52 -7.24
N GLN A 48 -14.55 5.93 -8.14
CA GLN A 48 -13.68 6.68 -9.05
C GLN A 48 -14.49 7.46 -10.10
N ASP A 49 -15.59 6.91 -10.60
CA ASP A 49 -16.49 7.61 -11.53
C ASP A 49 -17.23 8.77 -10.84
N ALA A 50 -17.68 8.58 -9.59
CA ALA A 50 -18.25 9.67 -8.79
C ALA A 50 -17.26 10.83 -8.56
N LEU A 51 -15.97 10.53 -8.32
CA LEU A 51 -14.94 11.56 -8.22
C LEU A 51 -14.65 12.24 -9.57
N TYR A 52 -14.69 11.49 -10.67
CA TYR A 52 -14.51 12.03 -12.01
C TYR A 52 -15.66 12.98 -12.41
N ALA A 53 -16.88 12.74 -11.92
CA ALA A 53 -18.04 13.59 -12.18
C ALA A 53 -17.94 14.99 -11.53
N LYS A 54 -17.21 15.15 -10.41
CA LYS A 54 -17.07 16.46 -9.72
C LYS A 54 -16.44 17.52 -10.62
N GLY A 55 -17.07 18.69 -10.68
CA GLY A 55 -16.67 19.80 -11.54
C GLY A 55 -16.93 19.54 -13.03
N ARG A 56 -17.68 18.48 -13.37
CA ARG A 56 -18.10 18.14 -14.74
C ARG A 56 -19.61 17.99 -14.80
N THR A 57 -20.12 16.90 -14.23
CA THR A 57 -21.55 16.55 -14.20
C THR A 57 -22.11 16.55 -12.78
N ALA A 58 -21.28 16.81 -11.76
CA ALA A 58 -21.66 17.00 -10.37
C ALA A 58 -20.97 18.24 -9.77
N PRO A 59 -21.55 18.91 -8.77
CA PRO A 59 -20.92 20.05 -8.09
C PRO A 59 -19.56 19.70 -7.45
N GLY A 60 -18.70 20.72 -7.30
CA GLY A 60 -17.39 20.63 -6.65
C GLY A 60 -16.21 20.83 -7.61
N THR A 61 -14.99 20.79 -7.07
CA THR A 61 -13.75 20.94 -7.85
C THR A 61 -13.36 19.64 -8.54
N ILE A 62 -12.67 19.74 -9.68
CA ILE A 62 -12.07 18.57 -10.34
C ILE A 62 -10.95 18.02 -9.45
N VAL A 63 -11.10 16.79 -8.97
CA VAL A 63 -10.13 16.09 -8.11
C VAL A 63 -9.41 14.93 -8.82
N THR A 64 -9.84 14.58 -10.03
CA THR A 64 -9.23 13.51 -10.83
C THR A 64 -9.51 13.71 -12.33
N GLY A 65 -8.55 13.29 -13.16
CA GLY A 65 -8.71 13.15 -14.62
C GLY A 65 -9.06 11.73 -15.08
N ALA A 66 -9.09 10.75 -14.16
CA ALA A 66 -9.28 9.33 -14.48
C ALA A 66 -10.73 8.87 -14.31
N ARG A 67 -11.31 8.27 -15.36
CA ARG A 67 -12.56 7.47 -15.29
C ARG A 67 -12.31 6.14 -14.56
N GLY A 68 -13.30 5.64 -13.84
CA GLY A 68 -13.25 4.38 -13.10
C GLY A 68 -12.94 3.18 -13.99
N SER A 69 -13.66 3.02 -15.10
CA SER A 69 -13.46 1.93 -16.06
C SER A 69 -12.07 1.91 -16.72
N SER A 70 -11.33 3.03 -16.68
CA SER A 70 -9.98 3.11 -17.23
C SER A 70 -8.92 2.42 -16.37
N PHE A 71 -9.22 2.16 -15.09
CA PHE A 71 -8.29 1.64 -14.08
C PHE A 71 -6.96 2.41 -14.03
N THR A 72 -6.99 3.73 -14.22
CA THR A 72 -5.78 4.57 -14.25
C THR A 72 -5.39 5.18 -12.90
N SER A 73 -6.26 5.09 -11.89
CA SER A 73 -5.95 5.48 -10.51
C SER A 73 -5.19 4.38 -9.77
N GLN A 74 -4.11 4.73 -9.06
CA GLN A 74 -3.33 3.79 -8.23
C GLN A 74 -4.14 3.16 -7.09
N HIS A 75 -5.20 3.83 -6.61
CA HIS A 75 -6.09 3.32 -5.56
C HIS A 75 -6.89 2.10 -6.03
N GLN A 76 -7.30 2.09 -7.30
CA GLN A 76 -8.02 0.95 -7.87
C GLN A 76 -7.15 -0.31 -7.96
N TRP A 77 -5.83 -0.16 -7.91
CA TRP A 77 -4.88 -1.26 -7.85
C TRP A 77 -4.48 -1.62 -6.42
N GLY A 78 -5.02 -0.94 -5.41
CA GLY A 78 -4.68 -1.14 -4.00
C GLY A 78 -3.21 -0.89 -3.67
N ILE A 79 -2.52 -0.05 -4.45
CA ILE A 79 -1.10 0.27 -4.25
C ILE A 79 -0.86 1.69 -3.73
N ALA A 80 -1.93 2.41 -3.39
CA ALA A 80 -1.90 3.77 -2.87
C ALA A 80 -2.82 3.95 -1.66
N PHE A 81 -2.52 4.98 -0.88
CA PHE A 81 -3.38 5.50 0.19
C PHE A 81 -3.18 7.01 0.31
N ASP A 82 -4.20 7.68 0.83
CA ASP A 82 -4.17 9.10 1.13
C ASP A 82 -4.20 9.34 2.63
N ILE A 83 -3.66 10.48 3.04
CA ILE A 83 -3.65 10.90 4.44
C ILE A 83 -4.25 12.28 4.64
N ALA A 84 -4.62 12.56 5.87
CA ALA A 84 -4.65 13.90 6.44
C ALA A 84 -3.87 13.90 7.77
N ILE A 85 -3.56 15.08 8.29
CA ILE A 85 -3.04 15.22 9.65
C ILE A 85 -4.22 15.12 10.63
N ASN A 86 -4.07 14.34 11.70
CA ASN A 86 -5.10 14.22 12.76
C ASN A 86 -5.02 15.39 13.75
N ASP A 87 -5.11 16.58 13.20
CA ASP A 87 -5.13 17.85 13.91
C ASP A 87 -6.06 18.80 13.14
N ASN A 88 -7.16 19.22 13.77
CA ASN A 88 -8.25 19.93 13.09
C ASN A 88 -7.73 21.18 12.36
N ASP A 89 -6.82 21.91 12.99
CA ASP A 89 -6.25 23.16 12.46
C ASP A 89 -5.18 22.92 11.39
N LYS A 90 -4.69 21.68 11.25
CA LYS A 90 -3.56 21.32 10.36
C LYS A 90 -3.86 20.18 9.40
N THR A 91 -5.14 19.87 9.19
CA THR A 91 -5.62 18.69 8.44
C THR A 91 -4.87 18.45 7.12
N TYR A 92 -4.58 19.52 6.37
CA TYR A 92 -3.78 19.48 5.13
C TYR A 92 -2.62 20.48 5.14
N ASP A 93 -2.03 20.72 6.31
CA ASP A 93 -0.86 21.59 6.45
C ASP A 93 0.29 21.11 5.56
N VAL A 94 0.79 22.01 4.72
CA VAL A 94 1.78 21.69 3.68
C VAL A 94 3.11 21.26 4.29
N ALA A 95 3.56 21.91 5.36
CA ALA A 95 4.84 21.61 5.98
C ALA A 95 4.83 20.21 6.62
N LEU A 96 3.75 19.86 7.34
CA LEU A 96 3.57 18.53 7.92
C LEU A 96 3.43 17.45 6.86
N LEU A 97 2.66 17.70 5.79
CA LEU A 97 2.57 16.74 4.67
C LEU A 97 3.93 16.53 3.99
N CYS A 98 4.75 17.57 3.85
CA CYS A 98 6.12 17.47 3.35
C CYS A 98 7.04 16.66 4.29
N GLU A 99 6.89 16.82 5.60
CA GLU A 99 7.62 16.03 6.59
C GLU A 99 7.23 14.55 6.52
N VAL A 100 5.93 14.25 6.46
CA VAL A 100 5.43 12.87 6.28
C VAL A 100 5.90 12.29 4.95
N GLY A 101 5.88 13.09 3.88
CA GLY A 101 6.49 12.79 2.58
C GLY A 101 7.94 12.32 2.70
N SER A 102 8.74 13.03 3.49
CA SER A 102 10.16 12.71 3.73
C SER A 102 10.35 11.42 4.53
N ILE A 103 9.51 11.17 5.53
CA ILE A 103 9.51 9.90 6.29
C ILE A 103 9.12 8.72 5.39
N ALA A 104 8.06 8.89 4.59
CA ALA A 104 7.55 7.87 3.68
C ALA A 104 8.59 7.45 2.64
N LYS A 105 9.34 8.41 2.09
CA LYS A 105 10.45 8.15 1.16
C LYS A 105 11.53 7.28 1.79
N LYS A 106 11.92 7.54 3.05
CA LYS A 106 12.94 6.75 3.78
C LYS A 106 12.53 5.29 3.98
N ILE A 107 11.24 5.02 4.18
CA ILE A 107 10.72 3.64 4.24
C ILE A 107 10.42 3.06 2.85
N GLY A 108 10.64 3.83 1.78
CA GLY A 108 10.58 3.43 0.38
C GLY A 108 9.20 3.45 -0.25
N LEU A 109 8.29 4.29 0.23
CA LEU A 109 7.09 4.69 -0.52
C LEU A 109 7.46 5.75 -1.57
N GLY A 110 6.64 5.87 -2.60
CA GLY A 110 6.54 7.07 -3.43
C GLY A 110 5.57 8.06 -2.77
N TRP A 111 5.68 9.33 -3.15
CA TRP A 111 4.89 10.42 -2.58
C TRP A 111 4.46 11.37 -3.70
N GLY A 112 3.17 11.70 -3.76
CA GLY A 112 2.57 12.54 -4.81
C GLY A 112 2.99 14.00 -4.72
N GLY A 113 3.47 14.46 -3.54
CA GLY A 113 4.06 15.79 -3.39
C GLY A 113 5.34 16.03 -4.21
N ASN A 114 5.94 14.97 -4.76
CA ASN A 114 7.09 15.05 -5.68
C ASN A 114 6.68 15.08 -7.17
N TRP A 115 5.39 15.00 -7.51
CA TRP A 115 4.95 15.07 -8.90
C TRP A 115 5.15 16.48 -9.46
N LYS A 116 5.36 16.59 -10.78
CA LYS A 116 5.54 17.88 -11.46
C LYS A 116 4.19 18.54 -11.77
N ASP A 117 3.25 17.73 -12.23
CA ASP A 117 1.87 18.12 -12.52
C ASP A 117 0.94 17.46 -11.50
N LEU A 118 -0.17 18.14 -11.15
CA LEU A 118 -1.16 17.66 -10.18
C LEU A 118 -0.53 17.22 -8.85
N ILE A 119 0.24 18.14 -8.23
CA ILE A 119 0.91 17.89 -6.95
C ILE A 119 -0.10 17.44 -5.89
N ASP A 120 -0.01 16.17 -5.49
CA ASP A 120 -0.92 15.54 -4.54
C ASP A 120 -0.16 15.13 -3.27
N ARG A 121 -0.05 16.07 -2.32
CA ARG A 121 0.72 15.88 -1.09
C ARG A 121 0.11 14.82 -0.14
N PRO A 122 -1.21 14.66 -0.03
CA PRO A 122 -1.83 13.53 0.67
C PRO A 122 -1.48 12.14 0.13
N HIS A 123 -1.09 12.01 -1.13
CA HIS A 123 -1.02 10.72 -1.82
C HIS A 123 0.31 9.97 -1.65
N PHE A 124 0.24 8.69 -1.29
CA PHE A 124 1.39 7.80 -1.14
C PHE A 124 1.18 6.48 -1.87
N TYR A 125 2.25 5.92 -2.44
CA TYR A 125 2.13 4.72 -3.27
C TYR A 125 3.35 3.79 -3.23
N LEU A 126 3.18 2.55 -3.69
CA LEU A 126 4.30 1.63 -3.89
C LEU A 126 5.06 1.95 -5.18
N LYS A 127 6.20 2.65 -5.04
CA LYS A 127 7.11 3.01 -6.15
C LYS A 127 7.58 1.83 -7.01
N LYS A 128 7.46 0.60 -6.51
CA LYS A 128 7.76 -0.64 -7.24
C LYS A 128 7.09 -0.71 -8.62
N TRP A 129 5.90 -0.17 -8.76
CA TRP A 129 5.17 -0.15 -10.03
C TRP A 129 5.18 1.21 -10.76
N GLY A 130 5.97 2.17 -10.27
CA GLY A 130 6.05 3.52 -10.82
C GLY A 130 5.02 4.49 -10.24
N SER A 131 5.11 5.77 -10.62
CA SER A 131 4.14 6.83 -10.30
C SER A 131 2.84 6.73 -11.09
N THR A 132 2.76 5.83 -12.07
CA THR A 132 1.56 5.55 -12.86
C THR A 132 1.27 4.05 -12.85
N VAL A 133 0.06 3.67 -13.25
CA VAL A 133 -0.34 2.25 -13.33
C VAL A 133 0.10 1.55 -14.62
N LYS A 134 0.85 2.21 -15.51
CA LYS A 134 1.23 1.67 -16.84
C LYS A 134 1.86 0.29 -16.75
N LYS A 135 2.79 0.08 -15.79
CA LYS A 135 3.44 -1.22 -15.56
C LYS A 135 2.47 -2.30 -15.07
N LEU A 136 1.49 -1.91 -14.27
CA LEU A 136 0.47 -2.83 -13.74
C LEU A 136 -0.50 -3.24 -14.85
N LYS A 137 -1.05 -2.28 -15.60
CA LYS A 137 -1.91 -2.54 -16.76
C LYS A 137 -1.23 -3.43 -17.79
N LYS A 138 0.01 -3.10 -18.18
CA LYS A 138 0.77 -3.90 -19.15
C LYS A 138 0.96 -5.36 -18.71
N LYS A 139 1.17 -5.59 -17.40
CA LYS A 139 1.50 -6.91 -16.89
C LYS A 139 0.27 -7.76 -16.51
N TYR A 140 -0.77 -7.14 -15.98
CA TYR A 140 -1.88 -7.86 -15.36
C TYR A 140 -3.22 -7.58 -16.05
N GLY A 141 -3.32 -6.56 -16.91
CA GLY A 141 -4.57 -6.10 -17.50
C GLY A 141 -5.46 -5.40 -16.48
N TYR A 142 -5.98 -6.17 -15.52
CA TYR A 142 -6.99 -5.76 -14.55
C TYR A 142 -6.50 -5.86 -13.10
N PRO A 143 -7.02 -5.00 -12.19
CA PRO A 143 -6.67 -5.03 -10.77
C PRO A 143 -6.90 -6.38 -10.08
N ASP A 144 -7.96 -7.11 -10.42
CA ASP A 144 -8.27 -8.39 -9.76
C ASP A 144 -7.25 -9.49 -10.09
N ILE A 145 -6.74 -9.49 -11.33
CA ILE A 145 -5.65 -10.39 -11.74
C ILE A 145 -4.39 -10.06 -10.93
N PHE A 146 -4.10 -8.79 -10.71
CA PHE A 146 -3.01 -8.36 -9.84
C PHE A 146 -3.23 -8.77 -8.39
N LYS A 147 -4.44 -8.58 -7.83
CA LYS A 147 -4.80 -8.91 -6.45
C LYS A 147 -4.64 -10.39 -6.13
N ARG A 148 -4.93 -11.28 -7.09
CA ARG A 148 -4.67 -12.73 -6.96
C ARG A 148 -3.20 -13.05 -6.67
N THR A 149 -2.26 -12.20 -7.07
CA THR A 149 -0.82 -12.41 -6.82
C THR A 149 -0.35 -12.05 -5.41
N TRP A 150 -1.22 -11.43 -4.60
CA TRP A 150 -0.87 -10.94 -3.27
C TRP A 150 -0.80 -12.04 -2.22
N THR A 151 -1.22 -13.25 -2.57
CA THR A 151 -1.24 -14.39 -1.66
C THR A 151 -0.61 -15.60 -2.31
N GLY A 152 -0.13 -16.54 -1.49
CA GLY A 152 0.34 -17.83 -1.97
C GLY A 152 0.03 -18.93 -0.97
N VAL A 153 0.03 -20.17 -1.44
CA VAL A 153 -0.20 -21.36 -0.63
C VAL A 153 1.10 -22.15 -0.50
N VAL A 154 1.42 -22.59 0.71
CA VAL A 154 2.59 -23.44 0.97
C VAL A 154 2.36 -24.84 0.41
N ILE A 155 3.24 -25.29 -0.49
CA ILE A 155 3.09 -26.60 -1.15
C ILE A 155 4.06 -27.68 -0.64
N LYS A 156 5.11 -27.31 0.10
CA LYS A 156 6.15 -28.26 0.56
C LYS A 156 5.60 -29.19 1.65
N THR A 157 5.75 -30.50 1.47
CA THR A 157 5.50 -31.51 2.52
C THR A 157 6.34 -31.23 3.76
N GLY A 158 5.74 -31.33 4.95
CA GLY A 158 6.37 -30.91 6.22
C GLY A 158 6.41 -29.39 6.46
N GLY A 159 5.91 -28.58 5.52
CA GLY A 159 5.89 -27.12 5.64
C GLY A 159 7.21 -26.43 5.28
N ILE A 160 7.25 -25.11 5.46
CA ILE A 160 8.41 -24.26 5.15
C ILE A 160 8.79 -23.38 6.34
N ASN A 161 10.09 -23.20 6.56
CA ASN A 161 10.58 -22.26 7.55
C ASN A 161 10.35 -20.82 7.09
N LEU A 162 9.80 -20.01 8.00
CA LEU A 162 9.75 -18.57 7.93
C LEU A 162 11.01 -18.02 8.61
N PHE A 163 11.95 -17.54 7.82
CA PHE A 163 13.21 -16.99 8.31
C PHE A 163 13.09 -15.52 8.67
N ARG A 164 13.82 -15.09 9.70
CA ARG A 164 13.93 -13.67 10.07
C ARG A 164 14.75 -12.89 9.05
N ASN A 165 15.80 -13.51 8.52
CA ASN A 165 16.79 -12.93 7.63
C ASN A 165 16.93 -13.73 6.33
N THR A 166 17.57 -13.12 5.32
CA THR A 166 17.77 -13.75 4.00
C THR A 166 18.99 -14.68 3.92
N ASP A 167 19.85 -14.68 4.92
CA ASP A 167 20.92 -15.68 5.10
C ASP A 167 20.38 -17.03 5.63
N LYS A 168 19.11 -17.05 6.07
CA LYS A 168 18.41 -18.19 6.68
C LYS A 168 18.98 -18.59 8.06
N SER A 169 19.72 -17.70 8.72
CA SER A 169 20.37 -17.95 10.02
C SER A 169 19.39 -18.11 11.19
N SER A 170 18.20 -17.50 11.09
CA SER A 170 17.21 -17.49 12.18
C SER A 170 15.83 -17.87 11.66
N VAL A 171 15.25 -18.93 12.24
CA VAL A 171 13.87 -19.38 11.98
C VAL A 171 12.94 -18.73 12.99
N ILE A 172 11.87 -18.09 12.50
CA ILE A 172 10.78 -17.56 13.32
C ILE A 172 9.79 -18.68 13.67
N ARG A 173 9.38 -19.46 12.67
CA ARG A 173 8.48 -20.61 12.80
C ARG A 173 8.41 -21.42 11.50
N THR A 174 7.80 -22.59 11.57
CA THR A 174 7.39 -23.36 10.39
C THR A 174 5.95 -23.03 9.99
N ILE A 175 5.72 -22.88 8.69
CA ILE A 175 4.40 -22.68 8.07
C ILE A 175 3.97 -24.02 7.46
N PRO A 176 2.87 -24.64 7.93
CA PRO A 176 2.41 -25.93 7.42
C PRO A 176 2.00 -25.88 5.94
N LYS A 177 2.05 -27.04 5.26
CA LYS A 177 1.49 -27.24 3.92
C LYS A 177 0.01 -26.83 3.88
N GLY A 178 -0.44 -26.27 2.77
CA GLY A 178 -1.82 -25.83 2.56
C GLY A 178 -2.16 -24.50 3.23
N LYS A 179 -1.30 -23.95 4.10
CA LYS A 179 -1.55 -22.64 4.70
C LYS A 179 -1.25 -21.52 3.71
N LYS A 180 -2.13 -20.52 3.73
CA LYS A 180 -2.03 -19.30 2.93
C LYS A 180 -1.12 -18.28 3.61
N VAL A 181 -0.37 -17.53 2.82
CA VAL A 181 0.48 -16.42 3.25
C VAL A 181 0.24 -15.20 2.38
N ASP A 182 0.39 -14.01 2.95
CA ASP A 182 0.38 -12.77 2.17
C ASP A 182 1.78 -12.51 1.64
N ILE A 183 1.88 -12.22 0.35
CA ILE A 183 3.14 -11.97 -0.35
C ILE A 183 3.38 -10.46 -0.40
N LEU A 184 4.38 -10.00 0.36
CA LEU A 184 4.83 -8.62 0.29
C LEU A 184 5.64 -8.42 -1.00
N PHE A 185 6.61 -9.29 -1.27
CA PHE A 185 7.33 -9.32 -2.54
C PHE A 185 8.10 -10.63 -2.73
N LYS A 186 8.48 -10.92 -3.98
CA LYS A 186 9.38 -12.01 -4.37
C LYS A 186 10.70 -11.42 -4.90
N LYS A 187 11.85 -12.00 -4.56
CA LYS A 187 13.19 -11.63 -5.06
C LYS A 187 14.16 -12.82 -4.99
N LEU A 188 14.96 -13.04 -6.03
CA LEU A 188 15.95 -14.14 -6.10
C LEU A 188 15.31 -15.49 -5.68
N TRP A 189 15.83 -16.17 -4.66
CA TRP A 189 15.32 -17.45 -4.18
C TRP A 189 14.13 -17.33 -3.21
N TYR A 190 13.79 -16.13 -2.71
CA TYR A 190 12.88 -15.94 -1.59
C TYR A 190 11.66 -15.08 -1.90
N ALA A 191 10.65 -15.21 -1.03
CA ALA A 191 9.54 -14.28 -0.91
C ALA A 191 9.54 -13.72 0.50
N LYS A 192 9.36 -12.40 0.64
CA LYS A 192 8.99 -11.81 1.92
C LYS A 192 7.49 -11.96 2.08
N VAL A 193 7.06 -12.59 3.15
CA VAL A 193 5.66 -12.93 3.38
C VAL A 193 5.23 -12.53 4.78
N ARG A 194 3.92 -12.36 4.94
CA ARG A 194 3.26 -12.32 6.24
C ARG A 194 2.50 -13.62 6.44
N TYR A 195 2.66 -14.19 7.62
CA TYR A 195 1.87 -15.34 8.06
C TYR A 195 1.46 -15.10 9.51
N LYS A 196 0.15 -14.95 9.73
CA LYS A 196 -0.41 -14.44 10.99
C LYS A 196 0.22 -13.08 11.34
N ASP A 197 0.68 -12.91 12.58
CA ASP A 197 1.33 -11.72 13.11
C ASP A 197 2.83 -11.59 12.74
N LYS A 198 3.40 -12.60 12.05
CA LYS A 198 4.84 -12.64 11.72
C LYS A 198 5.10 -12.27 10.28
N ILE A 199 6.17 -11.50 10.07
CA ILE A 199 6.71 -11.17 8.75
C ILE A 199 8.14 -11.70 8.66
N GLY A 200 8.44 -12.41 7.57
CA GLY A 200 9.75 -13.01 7.36
C GLY A 200 9.95 -13.42 5.90
N TYR A 201 10.95 -14.26 5.68
CA TYR A 201 11.36 -14.72 4.37
C TYR A 201 11.13 -16.22 4.23
N VAL A 202 10.59 -16.66 3.10
CA VAL A 202 10.43 -18.08 2.78
C VAL A 202 11.04 -18.38 1.42
N ARG A 203 11.38 -19.64 1.15
CA ARG A 203 11.84 -20.08 -0.17
C ARG A 203 10.67 -19.97 -1.16
N LYS A 204 10.75 -19.07 -2.16
CA LYS A 204 9.62 -18.73 -3.04
C LYS A 204 9.13 -19.91 -3.88
N LYS A 205 10.02 -20.87 -4.18
CA LYS A 205 9.71 -22.07 -4.97
C LYS A 205 8.66 -22.98 -4.33
N TYR A 206 8.37 -22.78 -3.05
CA TYR A 206 7.36 -23.53 -2.30
C TYR A 206 6.07 -22.74 -2.06
N LEU A 207 5.86 -21.65 -2.81
CA LEU A 207 4.62 -20.89 -2.84
C LEU A 207 3.98 -21.01 -4.22
N LYS A 208 2.74 -21.50 -4.26
CA LYS A 208 1.88 -21.47 -5.45
C LYS A 208 0.93 -20.28 -5.34
#